data_AF-A0A410P708-F1
#
_entry.id   AF-A0A410P708-F1
#
_cell.length_a   1.000
_cell.length_b   1.000
_cell.length_c   1.000
_cell.angle_alpha   90.00
_cell.angle_beta   90.00
_cell.angle_gamma   90.00
#
_symmetry.space_group_name_H-M   'P 1'
#
loop_
_entity.id
_entity.type
_entity.pdbx_description
1 polymer ?
#
loop_
_entity_poly.entity_id
_entity_poly.type
_entity_poly.pdbx_seq_one_letter_code
_entity_poly.pdbx_strand_id
1 'polypeptide(L)'
;MDEKSQNLIEIARKKRYISLVEKLQRGTLSAKELKELEEFEKSEQRKETNVLDGTVDLGTISVFLEKSPRMVRRYIKQGMPVIRDSQGEIYRFKVSEVFKWFYASQNPEDGSKDYWENEYRKNRAKLSELELKQKEGELIPFADHASLIKNQIRGIKAGFLRLPKYIAPKLYQQEPKVICEMLDAELRYIINQFAGVKSEDKDSQSNS
;
A
#
# COMPACT_ATOMS: atom_id res chain seq x y z
N MET A 1 -0.55 -19.30 30.32
CA MET A 1 0.52 -20.11 29.71
C MET A 1 1.30 -19.17 28.84
N ASP A 2 2.50 -18.79 29.28
CA ASP A 2 3.29 -17.75 28.61
C ASP A 2 3.80 -18.26 27.26
N GLU A 3 3.72 -17.42 26.23
CA GLU A 3 4.13 -17.73 24.85
C GLU A 3 5.57 -18.29 24.75
N LYS A 4 6.45 -17.85 25.68
CA LYS A 4 7.81 -18.38 25.82
C LYS A 4 7.85 -19.86 26.25
N SER A 5 6.95 -20.31 27.13
CA SER A 5 6.93 -21.71 27.57
C SER A 5 6.37 -22.65 26.51
N GLN A 6 5.40 -22.19 25.72
CA GLN A 6 4.91 -22.92 24.54
C GLN A 6 6.02 -23.15 23.51
N ASN A 7 6.79 -22.11 23.19
CA ASN A 7 7.92 -22.21 22.25
C ASN A 7 9.00 -23.19 22.74
N LEU A 8 9.32 -23.21 24.03
CA LEU A 8 10.30 -24.14 24.59
C LEU A 8 9.83 -25.61 24.51
N ILE A 9 8.54 -25.86 24.73
CA ILE A 9 7.94 -27.20 24.62
C ILE A 9 7.99 -27.69 23.18
N GLU A 10 7.71 -26.83 22.19
CA GLU A 10 7.80 -27.20 20.77
C GLU A 10 9.23 -27.53 20.34
N ILE A 11 10.21 -26.74 20.79
CA ILE A 11 11.63 -26.98 20.51
C ILE A 11 12.09 -28.32 21.10
N ALA A 12 11.68 -28.63 22.34
CA ALA A 12 11.99 -29.90 22.98
C ALA A 12 11.37 -31.09 22.23
N ARG A 13 10.14 -30.95 21.74
CA ARG A 13 9.45 -31.95 20.91
C ARG A 13 10.18 -32.23 19.61
N LYS A 14 10.61 -31.19 18.88
CA LYS A 14 11.34 -31.34 17.61
C LYS A 14 12.72 -31.99 17.82
N LYS A 15 13.42 -31.63 18.89
CA LYS A 15 14.69 -32.29 19.26
C LYS A 15 14.49 -33.77 19.59
N ARG A 16 13.40 -34.11 20.29
CA ARG A 16 13.03 -35.51 20.57
C ARG A 16 12.76 -36.28 19.28
N TYR A 17 11.99 -35.72 18.35
CA TYR A 17 11.75 -36.33 17.05
C TYR A 17 13.04 -36.62 16.27
N ILE A 18 13.97 -35.65 16.20
CA ILE A 18 15.27 -35.85 15.55
C ILE A 18 16.02 -37.05 16.17
N SER A 19 16.05 -37.13 17.50
CA SER A 19 16.71 -38.24 18.20
C SER A 19 16.07 -39.61 17.91
N LEU A 20 14.75 -39.65 17.66
CA LEU A 20 14.04 -40.88 17.31
C LEU A 20 14.32 -41.28 15.85
N VAL A 21 14.37 -40.33 14.93
CA VAL A 21 14.76 -40.56 13.53
C VAL A 21 16.21 -41.06 13.43
N GLU A 22 17.14 -40.50 14.20
CA GLU A 22 18.52 -40.96 14.24
C GLU A 22 18.64 -42.39 14.78
N LYS A 23 17.85 -42.75 15.80
CA LYS A 23 17.79 -44.13 16.30
C LYS A 23 17.13 -45.09 15.29
N LEU A 24 16.17 -44.61 14.49
CA LEU A 24 15.53 -45.38 13.43
C LEU A 24 16.56 -45.76 12.36
N GLN A 25 17.38 -44.79 11.94
CA GLN A 25 18.46 -45.02 10.98
C GLN A 25 19.51 -46.02 11.49
N ARG A 26 19.73 -46.07 12.81
CA ARG A 26 20.66 -47.01 13.46
C ARG A 26 20.03 -48.38 13.78
N GLY A 27 18.72 -48.55 13.57
CA GLY A 27 18.01 -49.82 13.75
C GLY A 27 17.75 -50.24 15.21
N THR A 28 17.91 -49.34 16.18
CA THR A 28 17.79 -49.66 17.62
C THR A 28 16.47 -49.18 18.24
N LEU A 29 15.41 -49.02 17.45
CA LEU A 29 14.15 -48.44 17.92
C LEU A 29 13.30 -49.44 18.71
N SER A 30 12.78 -49.02 19.86
CA SER A 30 11.79 -49.80 20.62
C SER A 30 10.39 -49.67 20.00
N ALA A 31 9.53 -50.67 20.17
CA ALA A 31 8.13 -50.63 19.73
C ALA A 31 7.32 -49.45 20.32
N LYS A 32 7.70 -48.98 21.52
CA LYS A 32 7.09 -47.77 22.13
C LYS A 32 7.55 -46.48 21.44
N GLU A 33 8.83 -46.41 21.10
CA GLU A 33 9.42 -45.26 20.38
C GLU A 33 8.91 -45.18 18.94
N LEU A 34 8.60 -46.33 18.32
CA LEU A 34 8.02 -46.40 16.99
C LEU A 34 6.59 -45.83 16.96
N LYS A 35 5.79 -46.14 17.98
CA LYS A 35 4.46 -45.53 18.16
C LYS A 35 4.54 -44.02 18.42
N GLU A 36 5.50 -43.58 19.23
CA GLU A 36 5.76 -42.15 19.48
C GLU A 36 6.09 -41.41 18.17
N LEU A 37 6.91 -42.02 17.31
CA LEU A 37 7.27 -41.47 15.99
C LEU A 37 6.06 -41.40 15.05
N GLU A 38 5.26 -42.46 14.97
CA GLU A 38 4.03 -42.47 14.15
C GLU A 38 3.01 -41.41 14.60
N GLU A 39 2.84 -41.23 15.91
CA GLU A 39 1.97 -40.19 16.47
C GLU A 39 2.49 -38.78 16.12
N PHE A 40 3.81 -38.60 16.14
CA PHE A 40 4.44 -37.33 15.77
C PHE A 40 4.22 -37.01 14.30
N GLU A 41 4.47 -37.96 13.40
CA GLU A 41 4.25 -37.80 11.95
C GLU A 41 2.77 -37.53 11.62
N LYS A 42 1.84 -38.25 12.26
CA LYS A 42 0.40 -37.99 12.12
C LYS A 42 0.01 -36.59 12.60
N SER A 43 0.67 -36.08 13.65
CA SER A 43 0.40 -34.74 14.17
C SER A 43 0.93 -33.61 13.28
N GLU A 44 2.06 -33.81 12.60
CA GLU A 44 2.63 -32.84 11.65
C GLU A 44 1.95 -32.90 10.27
N GLN A 45 1.56 -34.09 9.78
CA GLN A 45 0.75 -34.22 8.55
C GLN A 45 -0.61 -33.49 8.67
N ARG A 46 -1.22 -33.49 9.86
CA ARG A 46 -2.43 -32.69 10.13
C ARG A 46 -2.19 -31.18 10.08
N LYS A 47 -0.95 -30.71 10.27
CA LYS A 47 -0.60 -29.29 10.14
C LYS A 47 -0.23 -28.92 8.69
N GLU A 48 0.43 -29.79 7.95
CA GLU A 48 0.88 -29.54 6.57
C GLU A 48 -0.23 -29.68 5.51
N THR A 49 -1.29 -30.45 5.78
CA THR A 49 -2.49 -30.57 4.90
C THR A 49 -3.34 -29.29 4.78
N ASN A 50 -2.86 -28.18 5.36
CA ASN A 50 -3.42 -26.84 5.20
C ASN A 50 -2.93 -26.10 3.95
N VAL A 51 -2.10 -26.73 3.09
CA VAL A 51 -1.48 -26.03 1.96
C VAL A 51 -1.81 -26.72 0.61
N LEU A 52 -2.51 -25.94 -0.24
CA LEU A 52 -2.66 -26.03 -1.70
C LEU A 52 -3.70 -26.99 -2.32
N ASP A 53 -4.99 -26.81 -2.01
CA ASP A 53 -6.06 -27.25 -2.93
C ASP A 53 -7.08 -26.13 -3.27
N GLY A 54 -6.78 -24.88 -2.90
CA GLY A 54 -7.73 -23.75 -3.06
C GLY A 54 -9.01 -23.89 -2.21
N THR A 55 -9.04 -24.90 -1.34
CA THR A 55 -10.13 -25.17 -0.40
C THR A 55 -9.74 -24.79 1.03
N VAL A 56 -10.70 -24.27 1.79
CA VAL A 56 -10.48 -23.59 3.06
C VAL A 56 -11.57 -24.00 4.06
N ASP A 57 -11.26 -24.00 5.35
CA ASP A 57 -12.20 -24.36 6.43
C ASP A 57 -13.16 -23.21 6.81
N LEU A 58 -14.21 -23.53 7.58
CA LEU A 58 -15.25 -22.58 8.00
C LEU A 58 -14.68 -21.35 8.76
N GLY A 59 -13.65 -21.55 9.58
CA GLY A 59 -13.02 -20.46 10.34
C GLY A 59 -12.34 -19.46 9.40
N THR A 60 -11.55 -19.96 8.46
CA THR A 60 -10.78 -19.13 7.55
C THR A 60 -11.65 -18.43 6.51
N ILE A 61 -12.72 -19.09 6.00
CA ILE A 61 -13.68 -18.41 5.10
C ILE A 61 -14.46 -17.31 5.83
N SER A 62 -14.69 -17.44 7.13
CA SER A 62 -15.35 -16.41 7.93
C SER A 62 -14.50 -15.14 8.05
N VAL A 63 -13.18 -15.31 8.15
CA VAL A 63 -12.21 -14.21 8.13
C VAL A 63 -12.17 -13.56 6.74
N PHE A 64 -12.09 -14.36 5.67
CA PHE A 64 -12.05 -13.84 4.29
C PHE A 64 -13.30 -13.07 3.87
N LEU A 65 -14.47 -13.48 4.34
CA LEU A 65 -15.73 -12.79 4.07
C LEU A 65 -16.03 -11.67 5.09
N GLU A 66 -15.20 -11.52 6.12
CA GLU A 66 -15.42 -10.61 7.25
C GLU A 66 -16.80 -10.79 7.90
N LYS A 67 -17.26 -12.04 8.02
CA LYS A 67 -18.57 -12.40 8.63
C LYS A 67 -18.40 -13.39 9.76
N SER A 68 -19.35 -13.39 10.69
CA SER A 68 -19.36 -14.37 11.78
C SER A 68 -19.62 -15.79 11.25
N PRO A 69 -19.09 -16.85 11.88
CA PRO A 69 -19.36 -18.24 11.49
C PRO A 69 -20.85 -18.58 11.42
N ARG A 70 -21.68 -17.93 12.25
CA ARG A 70 -23.15 -18.06 12.23
C ARG A 70 -23.75 -17.52 10.93
N MET A 71 -23.25 -16.40 10.43
CA MET A 71 -23.68 -15.83 9.15
C MET A 71 -23.25 -16.71 7.99
N VAL A 72 -22.03 -17.24 8.01
CA VAL A 72 -21.57 -18.18 6.98
C VAL A 72 -22.45 -19.43 6.95
N ARG A 73 -22.83 -20.02 8.10
CA ARG A 73 -23.80 -21.13 8.16
C ARG A 73 -25.18 -20.76 7.60
N ARG A 74 -25.61 -19.51 7.74
CA ARG A 74 -26.84 -19.01 7.10
C ARG A 74 -26.69 -18.95 5.58
N TYR A 75 -25.55 -18.49 5.06
CA TYR A 75 -25.27 -18.48 3.63
C TYR A 75 -25.25 -19.89 3.01
N ILE A 76 -24.75 -20.89 3.75
CA ILE A 76 -24.83 -22.29 3.32
C ILE A 76 -26.28 -22.74 3.11
N LYS A 77 -27.20 -22.34 4.01
CA LYS A 77 -28.63 -22.62 3.85
C LYS A 77 -29.26 -21.87 2.67
N GLN A 78 -28.66 -20.74 2.25
CA GLN A 78 -29.10 -19.94 1.11
C GLN A 78 -28.50 -20.41 -0.23
N GLY A 79 -27.67 -21.45 -0.22
CA GLY A 79 -27.11 -22.04 -1.44
C GLY A 79 -25.65 -21.69 -1.73
N MET A 80 -24.90 -21.20 -0.73
CA MET A 80 -23.45 -21.02 -0.88
C MET A 80 -22.76 -22.34 -1.23
N PRO A 81 -21.84 -22.37 -2.22
CA PRO A 81 -21.10 -23.57 -2.60
C PRO A 81 -20.29 -24.15 -1.43
N VAL A 82 -20.48 -25.44 -1.14
CA VAL A 82 -19.77 -26.17 -0.07
C VAL A 82 -19.39 -27.55 -0.57
N ILE A 83 -18.18 -27.99 -0.23
CA ILE A 83 -17.74 -29.37 -0.41
C ILE A 83 -18.16 -30.15 0.84
N ARG A 84 -18.96 -31.20 0.64
CA ARG A 84 -19.44 -32.07 1.73
C ARG A 84 -18.68 -33.39 1.70
N ASP A 85 -18.47 -33.97 2.88
CA ASP A 85 -17.90 -35.31 2.99
C ASP A 85 -18.94 -36.38 2.59
N SER A 86 -18.49 -37.62 2.43
CA SER A 86 -19.26 -38.85 2.26
C SER A 86 -20.39 -39.03 3.29
N GLN A 87 -20.28 -38.44 4.47
CA GLN A 87 -21.29 -38.44 5.54
C GLN A 87 -22.28 -37.26 5.45
N GLY A 88 -22.14 -36.38 4.46
CA GLY A 88 -23.03 -35.24 4.22
C GLY A 88 -22.70 -33.98 5.04
N GLU A 89 -21.67 -34.03 5.89
CA GLU A 89 -21.20 -32.90 6.71
C GLU A 89 -20.34 -31.92 5.91
N ILE A 90 -20.28 -30.66 6.38
CA ILE A 90 -19.49 -29.60 5.74
C ILE A 90 -17.99 -29.90 5.91
N TYR A 91 -17.31 -30.19 4.81
CA TYR A 91 -15.90 -30.54 4.80
C TYR A 91 -15.03 -29.30 4.56
N ARG A 92 -15.15 -28.67 3.38
CA ARG A 92 -14.33 -27.52 2.98
C ARG A 92 -15.06 -26.57 2.02
N PHE A 93 -14.50 -25.39 1.82
CA PHE A 93 -14.99 -24.35 0.93
C PHE A 93 -13.98 -24.01 -0.14
N LYS A 94 -14.37 -24.07 -1.42
CA LYS A 94 -13.54 -23.54 -2.49
C LYS A 94 -13.69 -22.03 -2.57
N VAL A 95 -12.61 -21.31 -2.31
CA VAL A 95 -12.64 -19.86 -2.08
C VAL A 95 -13.22 -19.12 -3.28
N SER A 96 -12.79 -19.46 -4.49
CA SER A 96 -13.25 -18.80 -5.72
C SER A 96 -14.76 -18.92 -5.97
N GLU A 97 -15.33 -20.10 -5.72
CA GLU A 97 -16.76 -20.34 -5.91
C GLU A 97 -17.61 -19.64 -4.85
N VAL A 98 -17.14 -19.62 -3.60
CA VAL A 98 -17.81 -18.89 -2.51
C VAL A 98 -17.81 -17.40 -2.77
N PHE A 99 -16.70 -16.80 -3.19
CA PHE A 99 -16.66 -15.37 -3.52
C PHE A 99 -17.55 -15.03 -4.71
N LYS A 100 -17.52 -15.85 -5.78
CA LYS A 100 -18.39 -15.66 -6.94
C LYS A 100 -19.87 -15.66 -6.54
N TRP A 101 -20.28 -16.62 -5.70
CA TRP A 101 -21.64 -16.69 -5.17
C TRP A 101 -21.96 -15.51 -4.26
N PHE A 102 -21.05 -15.16 -3.35
CA PHE A 102 -21.24 -14.08 -2.39
C PHE A 102 -21.47 -12.74 -3.08
N TYR A 103 -20.63 -12.36 -4.03
CA TYR A 103 -20.80 -11.11 -4.79
C TYR A 103 -22.04 -11.12 -5.68
N ALA A 104 -22.39 -12.28 -6.27
CA ALA A 104 -23.65 -12.41 -7.01
C ALA A 104 -24.88 -12.27 -6.11
N SER A 105 -24.79 -12.69 -4.84
CA SER A 105 -25.89 -12.64 -3.87
C SER A 105 -26.06 -11.28 -3.18
N GLN A 106 -25.00 -10.46 -3.11
CA GLN A 106 -25.05 -9.12 -2.51
C GLN A 106 -25.65 -8.07 -3.47
N ASN A 107 -25.58 -8.29 -4.79
CA ASN A 107 -26.13 -7.38 -5.80
C ASN A 107 -27.16 -8.11 -6.68
N PRO A 108 -28.42 -8.26 -6.23
CA PRO A 108 -29.49 -8.85 -7.05
C PRO A 108 -30.01 -7.89 -8.14
N GLU A 109 -29.75 -6.59 -8.01
CA GLU A 109 -29.97 -5.56 -9.03
C GLU A 109 -28.63 -4.83 -9.27
N ASP A 110 -28.30 -4.59 -10.54
CA ASP A 110 -27.18 -3.79 -11.06
C ASP A 110 -25.73 -4.32 -11.01
N GLY A 111 -25.20 -4.53 -12.22
CA GLY A 111 -24.33 -3.48 -12.76
C GLY A 111 -22.82 -3.66 -12.66
N SER A 112 -22.27 -4.81 -12.25
CA SER A 112 -20.80 -4.99 -12.23
C SER A 112 -20.17 -4.78 -13.62
N LYS A 113 -20.73 -5.41 -14.67
CA LYS A 113 -20.21 -5.25 -16.04
C LYS A 113 -20.40 -3.83 -16.56
N ASP A 114 -21.59 -3.25 -16.37
CA ASP A 114 -21.92 -1.90 -16.85
C ASP A 114 -21.16 -0.81 -16.09
N TYR A 115 -20.93 -0.97 -14.79
CA TYR A 115 -20.11 -0.08 -13.99
C TYR A 115 -18.65 -0.09 -14.47
N TRP A 116 -18.07 -1.28 -14.64
CA TRP A 116 -16.69 -1.41 -15.14
C TRP A 116 -16.57 -0.95 -16.60
N GLU A 117 -17.56 -1.20 -17.46
CA GLU A 117 -17.59 -0.67 -18.82
C GLU A 117 -17.71 0.86 -18.83
N ASN A 118 -18.53 1.45 -17.94
CA ASN A 118 -18.68 2.89 -17.84
C ASN A 118 -17.41 3.55 -17.29
N GLU A 119 -16.80 3.00 -16.25
CA GLU A 119 -15.50 3.46 -15.75
C GLU A 119 -14.39 3.29 -16.79
N TYR A 120 -14.39 2.19 -17.54
CA TYR A 120 -13.45 2.00 -18.65
C TYR A 120 -13.63 3.06 -19.74
N ARG A 121 -14.87 3.37 -20.15
CA ARG A 121 -15.18 4.42 -21.12
C ARG A 121 -14.76 5.80 -20.63
N LYS A 122 -15.03 6.14 -19.36
CA LYS A 122 -14.59 7.41 -18.76
C LYS A 122 -13.07 7.54 -18.73
N ASN A 123 -12.36 6.50 -18.30
CA ASN A 123 -10.91 6.54 -18.21
C ASN A 123 -10.26 6.59 -19.60
N ARG A 124 -10.84 5.90 -20.59
CA ARG A 124 -10.42 6.03 -21.98
C ARG A 124 -10.64 7.44 -22.53
N ALA A 125 -11.76 8.07 -22.22
CA ALA A 125 -12.03 9.45 -22.61
C ALA A 125 -11.04 10.43 -21.98
N LYS A 126 -10.76 10.28 -20.68
CA LYS A 126 -9.73 11.08 -19.98
C LYS A 126 -8.34 10.89 -20.58
N LEU A 127 -7.98 9.65 -20.95
CA LEU A 127 -6.71 9.38 -21.62
C LEU A 127 -6.64 10.12 -22.96
N SER A 128 -7.69 10.04 -23.79
CA SER A 128 -7.73 10.76 -25.06
C SER A 128 -7.71 12.28 -24.90
N GLU A 129 -8.31 12.81 -23.83
CA GLU A 129 -8.26 14.23 -23.49
C GLU A 129 -6.84 14.65 -23.10
N LEU A 130 -6.13 13.84 -22.30
CA LEU A 130 -4.74 14.10 -21.93
C LEU A 130 -3.81 14.02 -23.15
N GLU A 131 -4.00 13.06 -24.04
CA GLU A 131 -3.23 12.94 -25.29
C GLU A 131 -3.48 14.12 -26.23
N LEU A 132 -4.72 14.61 -26.30
CA LEU A 132 -5.08 15.80 -27.07
C LEU A 132 -4.39 17.04 -26.48
N LYS A 133 -4.48 17.26 -25.17
CA LYS A 133 -3.77 18.36 -24.47
C LYS A 133 -2.26 18.27 -24.60
N GLN A 134 -1.70 17.07 -24.64
CA GLN A 134 -0.28 16.86 -24.90
C GLN A 134 0.10 17.28 -26.33
N LYS A 135 -0.73 16.96 -27.33
CA LYS A 135 -0.52 17.38 -28.73
C LYS A 135 -0.72 18.87 -28.95
N GLU A 136 -1.68 19.48 -28.25
CA GLU A 136 -1.90 20.93 -28.24
C GLU A 136 -0.82 21.70 -27.49
N GLY A 137 0.05 20.99 -26.75
CA GLY A 137 1.16 21.60 -26.00
C GLY A 137 0.73 22.23 -24.68
N GLU A 138 -0.50 21.99 -24.23
CA GLU A 138 -1.02 22.49 -22.94
C GLU A 138 -0.51 21.67 -21.74
N LEU A 139 0.00 20.46 -21.98
CA LEU A 139 0.49 19.56 -20.93
C LEU A 139 2.01 19.66 -20.78
N ILE A 140 2.48 20.11 -19.61
CA ILE A 140 3.90 20.13 -19.26
C ILE A 140 4.26 18.78 -18.61
N PRO A 141 5.30 18.07 -19.09
CA PRO A 141 5.80 16.88 -18.43
C PRO A 141 6.18 17.16 -16.98
N PHE A 142 5.85 16.23 -16.08
CA PHE A 142 6.11 16.41 -14.65
C PHE A 142 7.60 16.66 -14.34
N ALA A 143 8.51 15.98 -15.06
CA ALA A 143 9.95 16.17 -14.90
C ALA A 143 10.39 17.62 -15.20
N ASP A 144 9.82 18.21 -16.26
CA ASP A 144 10.12 19.58 -16.66
C ASP A 144 9.57 20.58 -15.64
N HIS A 145 8.34 20.36 -15.17
CA HIS A 145 7.74 21.16 -14.10
C HIS A 145 8.57 21.10 -12.80
N ALA A 146 9.02 19.91 -12.40
CA ALA A 146 9.88 19.74 -11.23
C ALA A 146 11.24 20.45 -11.41
N SER A 147 11.80 20.42 -12.62
CA SER A 147 13.05 21.15 -12.94
C SER A 147 12.86 22.67 -12.85
N LEU A 148 11.70 23.17 -13.29
CA LEU A 148 11.30 24.57 -13.22
C LEU A 148 11.23 25.05 -11.77
N ILE A 149 10.52 24.32 -10.91
CA ILE A 149 10.45 24.59 -9.47
C ILE A 149 11.84 24.57 -8.83
N LYS A 150 12.66 23.58 -9.18
CA LYS A 150 14.03 23.48 -8.64
C LYS A 150 14.90 24.68 -9.02
N ASN A 151 14.81 25.14 -10.27
CA ASN A 151 15.53 26.31 -10.74
C ASN A 151 15.02 27.59 -10.08
N GLN A 152 13.71 27.72 -9.86
CA GLN A 152 13.11 28.83 -9.12
C GLN A 152 13.63 28.89 -7.67
N ILE A 153 13.58 27.78 -6.93
CA ILE A 153 14.08 27.70 -5.55
C ILE A 153 15.57 28.05 -5.48
N ARG A 154 16.35 27.58 -6.46
CA ARG A 154 17.78 27.92 -6.56
C ARG A 154 18.00 29.42 -6.76
N GLY A 155 17.19 30.06 -7.62
CA GLY A 155 17.22 31.50 -7.86
C GLY A 155 16.94 32.31 -6.59
N ILE A 156 15.90 31.93 -5.83
CA ILE A 156 15.55 32.54 -4.53
C ILE A 156 16.73 32.46 -3.56
N LYS A 157 17.26 31.25 -3.38
CA LYS A 157 18.40 31.02 -2.48
C LYS A 157 19.60 31.88 -2.88
N ALA A 158 19.91 31.98 -4.16
CA ALA A 158 20.99 32.83 -4.66
C ALA A 158 20.73 34.33 -4.41
N GLY A 159 19.49 34.79 -4.62
CA GLY A 159 19.06 36.17 -4.35
C GLY A 159 19.24 36.55 -2.88
N PHE A 160 18.73 35.73 -1.95
CA PHE A 160 18.89 35.94 -0.52
C PHE A 160 20.35 35.87 -0.05
N LEU A 161 21.15 34.95 -0.60
CA LEU A 161 22.57 34.87 -0.26
C LEU A 161 23.37 36.08 -0.76
N ARG A 162 22.98 36.67 -1.89
CA ARG A 162 23.60 37.88 -2.43
C ARG A 162 23.16 39.15 -1.69
N LEU A 163 21.94 39.17 -1.14
CA LEU A 163 21.31 40.34 -0.54
C LEU A 163 22.23 41.07 0.46
N PRO A 164 22.86 40.43 1.47
CA PRO A 164 23.70 41.14 2.44
C PRO A 164 24.86 41.88 1.80
N LYS A 165 25.55 41.25 0.84
CA LYS A 165 26.71 41.86 0.17
C LYS A 165 26.30 43.05 -0.70
N TYR A 166 25.10 43.02 -1.27
CA TYR A 166 24.60 44.05 -2.17
C TYR A 166 23.95 45.23 -1.43
N ILE A 167 23.18 44.97 -0.37
CA ILE A 167 22.41 45.99 0.33
C ILE A 167 23.22 46.67 1.45
N ALA A 168 24.15 45.96 2.10
CA ALA A 168 24.91 46.52 3.23
C ALA A 168 25.63 47.86 2.93
N PRO A 169 26.27 48.06 1.76
CA PRO A 169 26.86 49.36 1.42
C PRO A 169 25.82 50.49 1.27
N LYS A 170 24.59 50.16 0.83
CA LYS A 170 23.50 51.13 0.63
C LYS A 170 22.81 51.53 1.93
N LEU A 171 22.85 50.65 2.93
CA LEU A 171 22.28 50.90 4.26
C LEU A 171 23.22 51.71 5.16
N TYR A 172 24.49 51.88 4.75
CA TYR A 172 25.46 52.62 5.55
C TYR A 172 25.03 54.10 5.68
N GLN A 173 25.02 54.60 6.92
CA GLN A 173 24.61 55.96 7.29
C GLN A 173 23.14 56.33 7.00
N GLN A 174 22.27 55.34 6.79
CA GLN A 174 20.83 55.58 6.63
C GLN A 174 20.10 55.60 7.99
N GLU A 175 18.96 56.28 8.05
CA GLU A 175 18.10 56.25 9.23
C GLU A 175 17.40 54.90 9.38
N PRO A 176 17.11 54.43 10.61
CA PRO A 176 16.49 53.12 10.84
C PRO A 176 15.18 52.88 10.07
N LYS A 177 14.36 53.92 9.88
CA LYS A 177 13.11 53.82 9.11
C LYS A 177 13.39 53.56 7.63
N VAL A 178 14.31 54.30 7.04
CA VAL A 178 14.73 54.16 5.64
C VAL A 178 15.38 52.80 5.40
N ILE A 179 16.16 52.30 6.37
CA ILE A 179 16.75 50.96 6.33
C ILE A 179 15.66 49.88 6.21
N CYS A 180 14.62 49.95 7.04
CA CYS A 180 13.50 49.01 7.00
C CYS A 180 12.76 49.05 5.66
N GLU A 181 12.50 50.24 5.13
CA GLU A 181 11.83 50.40 3.83
C GLU A 181 12.66 49.82 2.68
N MET A 182 13.97 50.08 2.67
CA MET A 182 14.89 49.54 1.66
C MET A 182 14.98 48.01 1.73
N LEU A 183 15.06 47.45 2.94
CA LEU A 183 15.07 46.00 3.14
C LEU A 183 13.75 45.38 2.70
N ASP A 184 12.60 45.94 3.10
CA ASP A 184 11.28 45.41 2.74
C ASP A 184 11.06 45.48 1.22
N ALA A 185 11.45 46.58 0.57
CA ALA A 185 11.36 46.70 -0.88
C ALA A 185 12.17 45.62 -1.62
N GLU A 186 13.40 45.35 -1.16
CA GLU A 186 14.28 44.40 -1.84
C GLU A 186 13.90 42.93 -1.53
N LEU A 187 13.43 42.65 -0.31
CA LEU A 187 12.86 41.36 0.06
C LEU A 187 11.59 41.06 -0.76
N ARG A 188 10.69 42.05 -0.87
CA ARG A 188 9.50 41.94 -1.72
C ARG A 188 9.86 41.78 -3.19
N TYR A 189 10.92 42.43 -3.68
CA TYR A 189 11.38 42.23 -5.05
C TYR A 189 11.78 40.76 -5.30
N ILE A 190 12.60 40.16 -4.42
CA ILE A 190 13.00 38.75 -4.54
C ILE A 190 11.79 37.82 -4.46
N ILE A 191 10.81 38.12 -3.60
CA ILE A 191 9.59 37.31 -3.43
C ILE A 191 8.62 37.48 -4.62
N ASN A 192 8.47 38.70 -5.16
CA ASN A 192 7.57 38.99 -6.27
C ASN A 192 8.07 38.39 -7.59
N GLN A 193 9.40 38.30 -7.78
CA GLN A 193 9.98 37.53 -8.88
C GLN A 193 9.59 36.04 -8.83
N PHE A 194 9.28 35.51 -7.66
CA PHE A 194 8.77 34.14 -7.49
C PHE A 194 7.25 34.03 -7.70
N ALA A 195 6.47 35.03 -7.29
CA ALA A 195 5.02 35.04 -7.46
C ALA A 195 4.57 35.19 -8.94
N GLY A 196 5.50 35.34 -9.88
CA GLY A 196 5.19 35.55 -11.30
C GLY A 196 4.55 36.91 -11.59
N VAL A 197 4.51 37.81 -10.61
CA VAL A 197 4.08 39.19 -10.79
C VAL A 197 5.22 39.89 -11.52
N LYS A 198 5.05 40.12 -12.83
CA LYS A 198 5.96 40.97 -13.60
C LYS A 198 6.01 42.32 -12.88
N SER A 199 7.13 42.62 -12.23
CA SER A 199 7.39 43.93 -11.67
C SER A 199 7.67 44.88 -12.84
N GLU A 200 6.63 45.46 -13.42
CA GLU A 200 6.74 46.39 -14.56
C GLU A 200 7.37 47.75 -14.18
N ASP A 201 7.69 47.97 -12.91
CA ASP A 201 8.03 49.31 -12.40
C ASP A 201 9.53 49.68 -12.37
N LYS A 202 10.45 48.94 -13.00
CA LYS A 202 11.89 49.32 -13.00
C LYS A 202 12.53 49.54 -14.38
N ASP A 203 11.88 49.17 -15.48
CA ASP A 203 12.47 49.38 -16.81
C ASP A 203 12.11 50.74 -17.45
N SER A 204 11.14 51.47 -16.88
CA SER A 204 10.66 52.76 -17.40
C SER A 204 11.48 53.99 -16.97
N GLN A 205 12.46 53.84 -16.07
CA GLN A 205 13.26 54.98 -15.54
C GLN A 205 14.73 55.00 -16.00
N SER A 206 15.15 54.12 -16.92
CA SER A 206 16.53 54.14 -17.45
C SER A 206 16.70 54.77 -18.84
N ASN A 207 15.60 55.25 -19.44
CA ASN A 207 15.62 56.01 -20.70
C ASN A 207 14.87 57.34 -20.55
N SER A 208 15.45 58.29 -19.81
CA SER A 208 15.17 59.74 -19.90
C SER A 208 16.33 60.53 -19.32
#